data_AF-A0A2V2DW66-F1
#
_entry.id   AF-A0A2V2DW66-F1
#
_cell.length_a   1.000
_cell.length_b   1.000
_cell.length_c   1.000
_cell.angle_alpha   90.00
_cell.angle_beta   90.00
_cell.angle_gamma   90.00
#
_symmetry.space_group_name_H-M   'P 1'
#
loop_
_entity.id
_entity.type
_entity.pdbx_description
1 polymer ?
#
loop_
_entity_poly.entity_id
_entity_poly.type
_entity_poly.pdbx_seq_one_letter_code
_entity_poly.pdbx_strand_id
1 'polypeptide(L)'
;MKKKILALCLIIALGATAVIGGALAYFTDKDVKVNTFTVGSVSIDLIESQLHRTNASGNSLLASPAFADRLIAADEYAAAHGWSNTYYPDSLIKSDAETYQEEYLSEAGSNMVPGSNVHKMPYVLNTGKNDAYVRVRVQIPCSLFVILDNGPSMWTTTAMNVGDVTSEAVDAYLAAGDADQFIAQTGDAYKVINQNGVACYEFDFTYTKALAPEEMTFWNCWGNIRIAPTATAGDLQGVESFEVRVEADAIQAEGFENAAAAFTAFDAA
;
A
#
# COMPACT_ATOMS: atom_id res chain seq x y z
N MET A 1 -43.60 -24.90 35.93
CA MET A 1 -42.14 -24.75 35.79
C MET A 1 -41.77 -24.93 34.33
N LYS A 2 -40.93 -24.03 33.80
CA LYS A 2 -40.18 -24.12 32.52
C LYS A 2 -40.98 -24.01 31.21
N LYS A 3 -41.46 -22.78 30.95
CA LYS A 3 -41.30 -22.19 29.62
C LYS A 3 -39.80 -22.08 29.33
N LYS A 4 -39.42 -22.22 28.05
CA LYS A 4 -38.07 -22.26 27.43
C LYS A 4 -37.55 -23.69 27.18
N ILE A 5 -37.43 -24.02 25.88
CA ILE A 5 -36.81 -25.22 25.25
C ILE A 5 -37.75 -26.41 24.99
N LEU A 6 -38.65 -26.28 24.00
CA LEU A 6 -38.79 -27.27 22.91
C LEU A 6 -39.57 -26.69 21.71
N ALA A 7 -39.34 -25.40 21.42
CA ALA A 7 -39.67 -24.80 20.13
C ALA A 7 -38.49 -24.93 19.13
N LEU A 8 -37.41 -25.63 19.54
CA LEU A 8 -36.11 -25.60 18.85
C LEU A 8 -35.84 -26.84 17.98
N CYS A 9 -36.73 -27.84 17.95
CA CYS A 9 -36.59 -29.01 17.05
C CYS A 9 -37.41 -28.88 15.76
N LEU A 10 -37.97 -27.70 15.49
CA LEU A 10 -38.96 -27.48 14.43
C LEU A 10 -38.35 -27.24 13.02
N ILE A 11 -37.03 -27.21 12.84
CA ILE A 11 -36.43 -26.76 11.57
C ILE A 11 -35.40 -27.75 10.97
N ILE A 12 -34.89 -28.72 11.75
CA ILE A 12 -33.72 -29.50 11.31
C ILE A 12 -34.03 -30.88 10.70
N ALA A 13 -35.24 -31.46 10.79
CA ALA A 13 -35.35 -32.90 10.49
C ALA A 13 -36.65 -33.44 9.88
N LEU A 14 -37.25 -32.75 8.90
CA LEU A 14 -38.28 -33.34 8.03
C LEU A 14 -37.72 -33.39 6.59
N GLY A 15 -36.84 -34.31 6.22
CA GLY A 15 -36.79 -35.67 6.76
C GLY A 15 -38.01 -36.46 6.30
N ALA A 16 -37.96 -36.90 5.04
CA ALA A 16 -38.66 -38.05 4.49
C ALA A 16 -40.21 -38.03 4.44
N THR A 17 -40.67 -38.05 3.19
CA THR A 17 -41.82 -38.83 2.68
C THR A 17 -43.24 -38.39 3.03
N ALA A 18 -43.92 -37.80 2.05
CA ALA A 18 -45.31 -38.12 1.76
C ALA A 18 -45.56 -38.04 0.25
N VAL A 19 -45.75 -39.22 -0.34
CA VAL A 19 -46.00 -39.50 -1.74
C VAL A 19 -47.49 -39.29 -2.04
N ILE A 20 -47.79 -39.07 -3.32
CA ILE A 20 -49.06 -39.32 -4.03
C ILE A 20 -50.04 -38.15 -4.10
N GLY A 21 -49.96 -37.43 -5.23
CA GLY A 21 -51.06 -36.70 -5.85
C GLY A 21 -51.03 -36.97 -7.36
N GLY A 22 -51.31 -38.21 -7.76
CA GLY A 22 -51.41 -38.60 -9.15
C GLY A 22 -52.74 -38.14 -9.77
N ALA A 23 -52.65 -37.22 -10.72
CA ALA A 23 -53.60 -37.05 -11.81
C ALA A 23 -52.80 -36.74 -13.08
N LEU A 24 -52.90 -37.63 -14.08
CA LEU A 24 -52.29 -37.61 -15.42
C LEU A 24 -51.29 -36.47 -15.72
N ALA A 25 -50.01 -36.65 -15.37
CA ALA A 25 -48.93 -35.94 -16.06
C ALA A 25 -48.56 -36.74 -17.33
N TYR A 26 -49.47 -36.76 -18.31
CA TYR A 26 -49.15 -37.22 -19.66
C TYR A 26 -48.32 -36.11 -20.33
N PHE A 27 -47.09 -36.42 -20.76
CA PHE A 27 -46.18 -35.53 -21.51
C PHE A 27 -45.68 -34.28 -20.77
N THR A 28 -44.96 -34.42 -19.64
CA THR A 28 -44.23 -33.28 -19.03
C THR A 28 -42.77 -33.62 -18.78
N ASP A 29 -41.88 -32.77 -19.29
CA ASP A 29 -40.43 -32.79 -19.07
C ASP A 29 -40.04 -31.53 -18.26
N LYS A 30 -39.02 -31.64 -17.40
CA LYS A 30 -38.50 -30.52 -16.62
C LYS A 30 -36.98 -30.56 -16.69
N ASP A 31 -36.40 -29.47 -17.19
CA ASP A 31 -34.96 -29.27 -17.25
C ASP A 31 -34.58 -28.00 -16.48
N VAL A 32 -33.43 -28.02 -15.79
CA VAL A 32 -32.93 -26.90 -15.00
C VAL A 32 -31.52 -26.56 -15.47
N LYS A 33 -31.36 -25.33 -15.94
CA LYS A 33 -30.06 -24.76 -16.28
C LYS A 33 -29.64 -23.75 -15.21
N VAL A 34 -28.51 -24.01 -14.55
CA VAL A 34 -27.86 -23.03 -13.69
C VAL A 34 -26.86 -22.24 -14.54
N ASN A 35 -27.02 -20.91 -14.56
CA ASN A 35 -26.06 -19.99 -15.16
C ASN A 35 -25.30 -19.29 -14.03
N THR A 36 -23.98 -19.39 -14.05
CA THR A 36 -23.11 -18.74 -13.07
C THR A 36 -22.56 -17.45 -13.67
N PHE A 37 -22.68 -16.35 -12.91
CA PHE A 37 -22.09 -15.06 -13.24
C PHE A 37 -21.01 -14.73 -12.20
N THR A 38 -19.90 -14.17 -12.64
CA THR A 38 -18.81 -13.70 -11.77
C THR A 38 -18.88 -12.19 -11.62
N VAL A 39 -18.45 -11.67 -10.47
CA VAL A 39 -18.26 -10.24 -10.22
C VAL A 39 -16.77 -9.92 -10.04
N GLY A 40 -16.44 -8.64 -10.13
CA GLY A 40 -15.07 -8.13 -9.90
C GLY A 40 -14.48 -8.59 -8.57
N SER A 41 -13.16 -8.75 -8.57
CA SER A 41 -12.34 -9.22 -7.46
C SER A 41 -11.06 -8.41 -7.44
N VAL A 42 -11.03 -7.42 -6.56
CA VAL A 42 -9.87 -6.58 -6.25
C VAL A 42 -9.35 -7.01 -4.89
N SER A 43 -8.07 -7.36 -4.84
CA SER A 43 -7.37 -7.72 -3.60
C SER A 43 -5.91 -7.34 -3.78
N ILE A 44 -5.31 -6.82 -2.73
CA ILE A 44 -3.91 -6.41 -2.74
C ILE A 44 -3.20 -6.84 -1.47
N ASP A 45 -1.90 -7.06 -1.59
CA ASP A 45 -0.99 -7.19 -0.47
C ASP A 45 -0.06 -5.96 -0.47
N LEU A 46 -0.04 -5.23 0.64
CA LEU A 46 0.98 -4.22 0.91
C LEU A 46 2.16 -4.90 1.60
N ILE A 47 3.31 -4.86 0.94
CA ILE A 47 4.56 -5.40 1.48
C ILE A 47 5.58 -4.28 1.65
N GLU A 48 6.57 -4.51 2.52
CA GLU A 48 7.65 -3.56 2.78
C GLU A 48 8.99 -4.28 2.70
N SER A 49 10.02 -3.59 2.19
CA SER A 49 11.35 -4.16 1.99
C SER A 49 12.45 -3.15 2.32
N GLN A 50 13.65 -3.68 2.56
CA GLN A 50 14.91 -2.92 2.62
C GLN A 50 15.39 -2.47 1.23
N LEU A 51 14.81 -3.01 0.16
CA LEU A 51 15.33 -2.89 -1.18
C LEU A 51 14.63 -1.76 -1.93
N HIS A 52 15.37 -0.70 -2.19
CA HIS A 52 14.98 0.30 -3.18
C HIS A 52 15.18 -0.30 -4.58
N ARG A 53 14.09 -0.63 -5.30
CA ARG A 53 14.14 -1.44 -6.53
C ARG A 53 15.22 -0.98 -7.48
N THR A 54 15.21 0.31 -7.83
CA THR A 54 16.08 0.86 -8.86
C THR A 54 17.49 1.17 -8.38
N ASN A 55 17.94 0.62 -7.24
CA ASN A 55 19.23 0.91 -6.61
C ASN A 55 19.53 2.41 -6.57
N ALA A 56 19.41 3.02 -5.40
CA ALA A 56 19.60 4.47 -5.23
C ALA A 56 21.01 5.02 -5.52
N SER A 57 21.89 4.25 -6.18
CA SER A 57 23.12 4.64 -6.92
C SER A 57 23.50 6.11 -6.75
N GLY A 58 24.34 6.38 -5.75
CA GLY A 58 24.75 7.74 -5.37
C GLY A 58 24.14 8.24 -4.05
N ASN A 59 23.08 7.59 -3.56
CA ASN A 59 22.53 7.83 -2.23
C ASN A 59 22.80 6.63 -1.30
N SER A 60 23.81 6.76 -0.44
CA SER A 60 24.20 5.70 0.50
C SER A 60 23.16 5.44 1.60
N LEU A 61 22.16 6.31 1.78
CA LEU A 61 21.08 6.12 2.76
C LEU A 61 19.96 5.23 2.24
N LEU A 62 19.93 4.97 0.93
CA LEU A 62 18.94 4.14 0.24
C LEU A 62 19.58 2.96 -0.50
N ALA A 63 20.91 2.95 -0.62
CA ALA A 63 21.64 1.81 -1.15
C ALA A 63 21.55 0.64 -0.17
N SER A 64 21.43 -0.58 -0.69
CA SER A 64 21.46 -1.81 0.10
C SER A 64 22.75 -2.57 -0.21
N PRO A 65 23.92 -2.21 0.36
CA PRO A 65 25.22 -2.79 -0.02
C PRO A 65 25.26 -4.31 0.12
N ALA A 66 24.53 -4.87 1.09
CA ALA A 66 24.44 -6.31 1.33
C ALA A 66 23.78 -7.08 0.16
N PHE A 67 23.13 -6.37 -0.77
CA PHE A 67 22.43 -6.96 -1.92
C PHE A 67 23.00 -6.48 -3.25
N ALA A 68 24.09 -5.70 -3.25
CA ALA A 68 24.60 -5.04 -4.45
C ALA A 68 24.96 -6.00 -5.60
N ASP A 69 25.30 -7.26 -5.30
CA ASP A 69 25.60 -8.32 -6.26
C ASP A 69 24.36 -9.05 -6.80
N ARG A 70 23.17 -8.75 -6.28
CA ARG A 70 21.88 -9.37 -6.64
C ARG A 70 21.04 -8.53 -7.61
N LEU A 71 21.59 -7.41 -8.08
CA LEU A 71 20.97 -6.57 -9.09
C LEU A 71 21.01 -7.24 -10.48
N ILE A 72 19.94 -7.09 -11.24
CA ILE A 72 19.86 -7.52 -12.64
C ILE A 72 19.93 -6.30 -13.57
N ALA A 73 20.34 -6.51 -14.82
CA ALA A 73 20.30 -5.45 -15.83
C ALA A 73 18.85 -5.06 -16.16
N ALA A 74 18.62 -3.79 -16.51
CA ALA A 74 17.31 -3.36 -17.02
C ALA A 74 16.90 -4.20 -18.23
N ASP A 75 15.67 -4.67 -18.19
CA ASP A 75 14.98 -5.42 -19.23
C ASP A 75 13.80 -4.61 -19.79
N GLU A 76 12.98 -5.23 -20.63
CA GLU A 76 11.79 -4.58 -21.21
C GLU A 76 10.79 -4.13 -20.13
N TYR A 77 10.71 -4.87 -19.03
CA TYR A 77 9.86 -4.52 -17.88
C TYR A 77 10.35 -3.24 -17.22
N ALA A 78 11.62 -3.15 -16.85
CA ALA A 78 12.19 -1.92 -16.30
C ALA A 78 12.09 -0.73 -17.27
N ALA A 79 12.31 -0.97 -18.57
CA ALA A 79 12.21 0.06 -19.60
C ALA A 79 10.78 0.60 -19.76
N ALA A 80 9.75 -0.23 -19.56
CA ALA A 80 8.35 0.20 -19.58
C ALA A 80 8.00 1.18 -18.44
N HIS A 81 8.84 1.22 -17.40
CA HIS A 81 8.79 2.16 -16.28
C HIS A 81 9.81 3.30 -16.41
N GLY A 82 10.44 3.48 -17.58
CA GLY A 82 11.43 4.53 -17.79
C GLY A 82 12.75 4.30 -17.06
N TRP A 83 13.04 3.06 -16.62
CA TRP A 83 14.29 2.69 -15.97
C TRP A 83 15.24 1.96 -16.92
N SER A 84 16.51 2.37 -16.95
CA SER A 84 17.52 1.84 -17.88
C SER A 84 18.79 1.31 -17.22
N ASN A 85 18.84 1.24 -15.89
CA ASN A 85 20.02 0.80 -15.14
C ASN A 85 19.71 -0.51 -14.39
N THR A 86 20.65 -1.02 -13.61
CA THR A 86 20.42 -2.23 -12.83
C THR A 86 19.35 -2.03 -11.75
N TYR A 87 18.64 -3.10 -11.39
CA TYR A 87 17.54 -3.07 -10.43
C TYR A 87 17.34 -4.41 -9.71
N TYR A 88 16.61 -4.42 -8.59
CA TYR A 88 16.24 -5.63 -7.87
C TYR A 88 14.96 -6.26 -8.46
N PRO A 89 14.95 -7.57 -8.78
CA PRO A 89 13.76 -8.23 -9.30
C PRO A 89 12.68 -8.41 -8.23
N ASP A 90 11.43 -8.56 -8.66
CA ASP A 90 10.26 -8.81 -7.79
C ASP A 90 10.48 -9.94 -6.78
N SER A 91 11.03 -11.06 -7.25
CA SER A 91 11.25 -12.25 -6.42
C SER A 91 12.17 -11.96 -5.23
N LEU A 92 13.13 -11.07 -5.42
CA LEU A 92 14.05 -10.67 -4.37
C LEU A 92 13.38 -9.73 -3.36
N ILE A 93 12.63 -8.74 -3.86
CA ILE A 93 11.88 -7.80 -3.01
C ILE A 93 10.85 -8.55 -2.17
N LYS A 94 10.09 -9.46 -2.80
CA LYS A 94 9.09 -10.31 -2.12
C LYS A 94 9.75 -11.19 -1.05
N SER A 95 10.91 -11.79 -1.35
CA SER A 95 11.66 -12.60 -0.38
C SER A 95 12.22 -11.80 0.80
N ASP A 96 12.73 -10.58 0.56
CA ASP A 96 13.18 -9.70 1.66
C ASP A 96 11.98 -9.23 2.51
N ALA A 97 10.82 -8.99 1.89
CA ALA A 97 9.63 -8.56 2.59
C ALA A 97 9.08 -9.60 3.59
N GLU A 98 9.32 -10.90 3.36
CA GLU A 98 8.92 -11.97 4.29
C GLU A 98 9.58 -11.83 5.67
N THR A 99 10.81 -11.31 5.73
CA THR A 99 11.55 -11.14 7.00
C THR A 99 11.72 -9.68 7.41
N TYR A 100 11.31 -8.73 6.56
CA TYR A 100 11.49 -7.30 6.78
C TYR A 100 11.01 -6.82 8.15
N GLN A 101 9.81 -7.19 8.57
CA GLN A 101 9.24 -6.72 9.83
C GLN A 101 9.96 -7.32 11.05
N GLU A 102 10.13 -8.64 11.06
CA GLU A 102 10.61 -9.39 12.23
C GLU A 102 12.13 -9.39 12.39
N GLU A 103 12.89 -9.36 11.29
CA GLU A 103 14.35 -9.43 11.32
C GLU A 103 14.99 -8.05 11.11
N TYR A 104 14.53 -7.26 10.15
CA TYR A 104 15.16 -5.98 9.84
C TYR A 104 14.60 -4.81 10.66
N LEU A 105 13.29 -4.54 10.55
CA LEU A 105 12.69 -3.35 11.13
C LEU A 105 12.69 -3.41 12.66
N SER A 106 12.51 -4.59 13.24
CA SER A 106 12.57 -4.82 14.69
C SER A 106 13.94 -4.43 15.29
N GLU A 107 15.03 -4.61 14.53
CA GLU A 107 16.38 -4.21 14.92
C GLU A 107 16.67 -2.76 14.51
N ALA A 108 16.55 -2.44 13.22
CA ALA A 108 16.95 -1.14 12.66
C ALA A 108 16.08 0.02 13.16
N GLY A 109 14.79 -0.24 13.38
CA GLY A 109 13.83 0.70 13.95
C GLY A 109 13.92 0.81 15.47
N SER A 110 14.70 -0.04 16.13
CA SER A 110 14.92 0.05 17.58
C SER A 110 15.98 1.10 17.90
N ASN A 111 15.77 1.86 18.98
CA ASN A 111 16.75 2.81 19.52
C ASN A 111 17.29 3.82 18.49
N MET A 112 16.41 4.34 17.61
CA MET A 112 16.80 5.36 16.65
C MET A 112 17.30 6.62 17.36
N VAL A 113 18.46 7.12 16.92
CA VAL A 113 19.13 8.32 17.43
C VAL A 113 19.36 9.31 16.27
N PRO A 114 19.77 10.57 16.53
CA PRO A 114 20.15 11.49 15.46
C PRO A 114 21.14 10.84 14.47
N GLY A 115 20.76 10.80 13.18
CA GLY A 115 21.51 10.17 12.11
C GLY A 115 21.10 8.72 11.79
N SER A 116 20.30 8.06 12.64
CA SER A 116 19.73 6.74 12.34
C SER A 116 18.88 6.76 11.07
N ASN A 117 18.95 5.67 10.31
CA ASN A 117 18.32 5.53 9.01
C ASN A 117 17.75 4.12 8.86
N VAL A 118 16.46 4.03 8.56
CA VAL A 118 15.73 2.78 8.40
C VAL A 118 15.11 2.74 7.01
N HIS A 119 15.36 1.68 6.27
CA HIS A 119 14.79 1.47 4.95
C HIS A 119 13.31 1.11 5.07
N LYS A 120 12.45 1.70 4.24
CA LYS A 120 10.99 1.63 4.36
C LYS A 120 10.38 1.71 2.96
N MET A 121 10.72 0.74 2.10
CA MET A 121 10.27 0.73 0.70
C MET A 121 8.98 -0.07 0.57
N PRO A 122 7.79 0.57 0.52
CA PRO A 122 6.53 -0.13 0.33
C PRO A 122 6.29 -0.49 -1.13
N TYR A 123 5.69 -1.65 -1.35
CA TYR A 123 5.23 -2.14 -2.65
C TYR A 123 3.82 -2.71 -2.51
N VAL A 124 3.04 -2.63 -3.59
CA VAL A 124 1.69 -3.21 -3.64
C VAL A 124 1.66 -4.33 -4.67
N LEU A 125 1.22 -5.50 -4.26
CA LEU A 125 0.99 -6.68 -5.11
C LEU A 125 -0.51 -6.86 -5.35
N ASN A 126 -0.94 -7.00 -6.60
CA ASN A 126 -2.31 -7.37 -6.92
C ASN A 126 -2.50 -8.89 -6.72
N THR A 127 -3.22 -9.27 -5.67
CA THR A 127 -3.61 -10.66 -5.37
C THR A 127 -5.03 -10.99 -5.83
N GLY A 128 -5.70 -10.03 -6.45
CA GLY A 128 -7.02 -10.15 -7.05
C GLY A 128 -7.01 -10.87 -8.40
N LYS A 129 -8.12 -10.75 -9.12
CA LYS A 129 -8.31 -11.39 -10.44
C LYS A 129 -8.52 -10.38 -11.57
N ASN A 130 -8.59 -9.10 -11.25
CA ASN A 130 -8.82 -8.04 -12.22
C ASN A 130 -7.74 -6.98 -12.05
N ASP A 131 -7.47 -6.27 -13.13
CA ASP A 131 -6.58 -5.12 -13.12
C ASP A 131 -7.08 -4.09 -12.10
N ALA A 132 -6.17 -3.56 -11.30
CA ALA A 132 -6.51 -2.62 -10.23
C ALA A 132 -5.56 -1.42 -10.24
N TYR A 133 -6.14 -0.22 -10.16
CA TYR A 133 -5.37 0.96 -9.79
C TYR A 133 -5.07 0.90 -8.29
N VAL A 134 -3.88 1.35 -7.91
CA VAL A 134 -3.42 1.33 -6.52
C VAL A 134 -2.93 2.70 -6.08
N ARG A 135 -3.18 3.02 -4.82
CA ARG A 135 -2.69 4.24 -4.16
C ARG A 135 -2.08 3.86 -2.83
N VAL A 136 -0.85 4.31 -2.58
CA VAL A 136 -0.19 4.14 -1.29
C VAL A 136 -0.25 5.46 -0.52
N ARG A 137 -0.52 5.40 0.78
CA ARG A 137 -0.60 6.55 1.68
C ARG A 137 0.40 6.35 2.81
N VAL A 138 1.40 7.23 2.91
CA VAL A 138 2.42 7.20 3.96
C VAL A 138 2.13 8.32 4.96
N GLN A 139 2.03 7.97 6.24
CA GLN A 139 1.58 8.88 7.28
C GLN A 139 2.72 9.14 8.27
N ILE A 140 3.16 10.40 8.32
CA ILE A 140 4.29 10.85 9.15
C ILE A 140 3.78 11.75 10.28
N PRO A 141 4.12 11.49 11.55
CA PRO A 141 3.72 12.35 12.67
C PRO A 141 4.13 13.81 12.45
N CYS A 142 3.17 14.74 12.51
CA CYS A 142 3.41 16.15 12.24
C CYS A 142 4.49 16.73 13.18
N SER A 143 4.49 16.31 14.44
CA SER A 143 5.47 16.75 15.45
C SER A 143 6.91 16.32 15.15
N LEU A 144 7.10 15.31 14.31
CA LEU A 144 8.41 14.78 13.95
C LEU A 144 8.80 15.09 12.51
N PHE A 145 7.90 15.69 11.72
CA PHE A 145 8.10 15.86 10.29
C PHE A 145 9.42 16.58 9.97
N VAL A 146 9.67 17.76 10.56
CA VAL A 146 10.93 18.51 10.35
C VAL A 146 12.18 17.69 10.70
N ILE A 147 12.08 16.85 11.72
CA ILE A 147 13.20 16.04 12.22
C ILE A 147 13.45 14.83 11.31
N LEU A 148 12.38 14.27 10.72
CA LEU A 148 12.44 13.13 9.81
C LEU A 148 12.77 13.56 8.36
N ASP A 149 12.45 14.80 7.99
CA ASP A 149 12.51 15.35 6.64
C ASP A 149 13.87 15.97 6.24
N ASN A 150 14.90 15.88 7.08
CA ASN A 150 16.24 16.42 6.75
C ASN A 150 17.12 15.44 5.93
N GLY A 151 16.51 14.65 5.05
CA GLY A 151 17.16 13.60 4.26
C GLY A 151 16.94 13.79 2.75
N PRO A 152 17.92 13.50 1.89
CA PRO A 152 17.85 13.83 0.46
C PRO A 152 16.83 13.02 -0.37
N SER A 153 16.08 12.08 0.21
CA SER A 153 15.22 11.19 -0.59
C SER A 153 14.24 10.37 0.27
N MET A 154 13.21 11.03 0.82
CA MET A 154 12.13 10.33 1.54
C MET A 154 11.24 9.51 0.59
N TRP A 155 10.97 10.03 -0.60
CA TRP A 155 10.15 9.39 -1.64
C TRP A 155 10.92 9.22 -2.95
N THR A 156 10.37 8.41 -3.85
CA THR A 156 11.01 8.08 -5.14
C THR A 156 10.60 9.08 -6.22
N THR A 157 11.25 10.24 -6.25
CA THR A 157 10.97 11.33 -7.23
C THR A 157 11.08 10.88 -8.68
N THR A 158 11.95 9.92 -8.99
CA THR A 158 12.07 9.37 -10.34
C THR A 158 10.75 8.78 -10.85
N ALA A 159 9.98 8.11 -9.99
CA ALA A 159 8.67 7.54 -10.35
C ALA A 159 7.68 8.61 -10.80
N MET A 160 7.74 9.79 -10.18
CA MET A 160 6.92 10.95 -10.54
C MET A 160 7.42 11.63 -11.81
N ASN A 161 8.74 11.77 -11.96
CA ASN A 161 9.35 12.36 -13.16
C ASN A 161 9.05 11.58 -14.44
N VAL A 162 8.90 10.26 -14.36
CA VAL A 162 8.54 9.40 -15.50
C VAL A 162 7.02 9.25 -15.68
N GLY A 163 6.21 9.82 -14.76
CA GLY A 163 4.74 9.80 -14.84
C GLY A 163 4.07 8.50 -14.42
N ASP A 164 4.80 7.57 -13.78
CA ASP A 164 4.22 6.32 -13.28
C ASP A 164 3.49 6.50 -11.94
N VAL A 165 3.86 7.54 -11.19
CA VAL A 165 3.26 7.88 -9.88
C VAL A 165 2.92 9.37 -9.86
N THR A 166 1.80 9.71 -9.24
CA THR A 166 1.38 11.08 -8.94
C THR A 166 1.18 11.25 -7.43
N SER A 167 1.42 12.45 -6.90
CA SER A 167 1.27 12.74 -5.48
C SER A 167 0.92 14.21 -5.27
N GLU A 168 -0.30 14.48 -4.83
CA GLU A 168 -0.72 15.86 -4.54
C GLU A 168 0.06 16.41 -3.33
N ALA A 169 0.26 15.58 -2.30
CA ALA A 169 1.00 15.96 -1.11
C ALA A 169 2.47 16.30 -1.40
N VAL A 170 3.16 15.52 -2.25
CA VAL A 170 4.56 15.82 -2.63
C VAL A 170 4.62 17.06 -3.51
N ASP A 171 3.74 17.21 -4.49
CA ASP A 171 3.73 18.39 -5.36
C ASP A 171 3.59 19.68 -4.56
N ALA A 172 2.70 19.67 -3.57
CA ALA A 172 2.47 20.84 -2.76
C ALA A 172 3.57 21.03 -1.68
N TYR A 173 4.20 19.97 -1.18
CA TYR A 173 5.48 20.08 -0.44
C TYR A 173 6.58 20.76 -1.26
N LEU A 174 6.80 20.31 -2.50
CA LEU A 174 7.82 20.89 -3.39
C LEU A 174 7.49 22.34 -3.75
N ALA A 175 6.21 22.69 -3.88
CA ALA A 175 5.76 24.06 -4.11
C ALA A 175 5.99 24.98 -2.90
N ALA A 176 5.94 24.44 -1.68
CA ALA A 176 6.23 25.20 -0.46
C ALA A 176 7.73 25.53 -0.32
N GLY A 177 8.60 24.69 -0.88
CA GLY A 177 10.05 24.93 -1.00
C GLY A 177 10.90 24.38 0.14
N ASP A 178 10.35 24.27 1.35
CA ASP A 178 10.97 23.58 2.49
C ASP A 178 9.92 23.10 3.52
N ALA A 179 10.36 22.29 4.48
CA ALA A 179 9.53 21.72 5.53
C ALA A 179 8.85 22.78 6.41
N ASP A 180 9.55 23.86 6.76
CA ASP A 180 9.01 24.91 7.63
C ASP A 180 7.90 25.69 6.91
N GLN A 181 8.08 25.97 5.62
CA GLN A 181 7.06 26.60 4.77
C GLN A 181 5.88 25.68 4.52
N PHE A 182 6.12 24.39 4.30
CA PHE A 182 5.07 23.40 4.19
C PHE A 182 4.19 23.41 5.44
N ILE A 183 4.79 23.34 6.63
CA ILE A 183 4.10 23.39 7.93
C ILE A 183 3.40 24.74 8.16
N ALA A 184 4.00 25.85 7.75
CA ALA A 184 3.37 27.16 7.89
C ALA A 184 2.08 27.29 7.04
N GLN A 185 1.98 26.52 5.95
CA GLN A 185 0.86 26.52 5.02
C GLN A 185 -0.21 25.45 5.35
N THR A 186 0.05 24.52 6.28
CA THR A 186 -0.81 23.36 6.56
C THR A 186 -2.13 23.67 7.27
N GLY A 187 -2.56 24.93 7.33
CA GLY A 187 -3.84 25.32 7.91
C GLY A 187 -5.05 24.68 7.23
N ASP A 188 -5.01 24.42 5.92
CA ASP A 188 -6.16 23.87 5.15
C ASP A 188 -5.78 23.04 3.89
N ALA A 189 -4.52 23.00 3.46
CA ALA A 189 -4.14 22.50 2.12
C ALA A 189 -3.72 21.02 2.04
N TYR A 190 -3.46 20.36 3.17
CA TYR A 190 -2.95 18.98 3.21
C TYR A 190 -3.71 18.18 4.25
N LYS A 191 -3.91 16.89 3.97
CA LYS A 191 -4.71 16.03 4.83
C LYS A 191 -3.93 15.70 6.10
N VAL A 192 -4.18 16.49 7.14
CA VAL A 192 -3.80 16.13 8.50
C VAL A 192 -4.85 15.17 9.03
N ILE A 193 -4.43 13.93 9.26
CA ILE A 193 -5.29 12.90 9.84
C ILE A 193 -4.96 12.72 11.31
N ASN A 194 -5.98 12.40 12.12
CA ASN A 194 -5.79 11.99 13.50
C ASN A 194 -5.69 10.48 13.56
N GLN A 195 -4.51 9.96 13.89
CA GLN A 195 -4.24 8.54 14.05
C GLN A 195 -3.99 8.24 15.52
N ASN A 196 -4.94 7.59 16.19
CA ASN A 196 -4.82 7.24 17.61
C ASN A 196 -4.44 8.44 18.52
N GLY A 197 -4.89 9.65 18.15
CA GLY A 197 -4.58 10.89 18.88
C GLY A 197 -3.28 11.59 18.46
N VAL A 198 -2.57 11.07 17.46
CA VAL A 198 -1.39 11.70 16.84
C VAL A 198 -1.82 12.34 15.52
N ALA A 199 -1.51 13.63 15.34
CA ALA A 199 -1.68 14.31 14.06
C ALA A 199 -0.57 13.87 13.09
N CYS A 200 -0.93 13.42 11.89
CA CYS A 200 0.01 12.96 10.87
C CYS A 200 -0.24 13.68 9.53
N TYR A 201 0.83 14.02 8.83
CA TYR A 201 0.79 14.35 7.40
C TYR A 201 0.64 13.07 6.59
N GLU A 202 -0.36 13.01 5.72
CA GLU A 202 -0.56 11.92 4.78
C GLU A 202 0.02 12.30 3.41
N PHE A 203 0.97 11.50 2.91
CA PHE A 203 1.52 11.59 1.56
C PHE A 203 0.90 10.51 0.69
N ASP A 204 0.15 10.92 -0.33
CA ASP A 204 -0.49 10.04 -1.29
C ASP A 204 0.43 9.72 -2.47
N PHE A 205 0.39 8.50 -2.98
CA PHE A 205 1.15 8.05 -4.12
C PHE A 205 0.25 7.19 -5.00
N THR A 206 -0.35 7.81 -6.01
CA THR A 206 -1.29 7.16 -6.93
C THR A 206 -0.53 6.66 -8.16
N TYR A 207 -0.56 5.35 -8.39
CA TYR A 207 0.07 4.72 -9.55
C TYR A 207 -0.83 4.89 -10.77
N THR A 208 -0.26 5.40 -11.86
CA THR A 208 -1.03 5.80 -13.05
C THR A 208 -1.43 4.61 -13.93
N LYS A 209 -0.67 3.52 -13.86
CA LYS A 209 -0.95 2.25 -14.51
C LYS A 209 -1.63 1.30 -13.53
N ALA A 210 -2.64 0.57 -14.02
CA ALA A 210 -3.25 -0.51 -13.27
C ALA A 210 -2.29 -1.70 -13.18
N LEU A 211 -2.30 -2.38 -12.04
CA LEU A 211 -1.59 -3.64 -11.86
C LEU A 211 -2.47 -4.77 -12.35
N ALA A 212 -1.97 -5.58 -13.29
CA ALA A 212 -2.58 -6.85 -13.65
C ALA A 212 -2.55 -7.84 -12.45
N PRO A 213 -3.35 -8.92 -12.47
CA PRO A 213 -3.25 -9.97 -11.46
C PRO A 213 -1.81 -10.48 -11.33
N GLU A 214 -1.36 -10.68 -10.08
CA GLU A 214 0.00 -11.12 -9.70
C GLU A 214 1.12 -10.08 -9.96
N GLU A 215 0.80 -8.93 -10.55
CA GLU A 215 1.74 -7.83 -10.76
C GLU A 215 1.96 -7.01 -9.49
N MET A 216 3.20 -6.55 -9.30
CA MET A 216 3.60 -5.70 -8.20
C MET A 216 4.00 -4.32 -8.73
N THR A 217 3.82 -3.27 -7.92
CA THR A 217 4.34 -1.96 -8.27
C THR A 217 5.84 -2.04 -8.60
N PHE A 218 6.22 -1.42 -9.72
CA PHE A 218 7.63 -1.28 -10.07
C PHE A 218 8.32 -0.33 -9.07
N TRP A 219 7.79 0.87 -8.92
CA TRP A 219 8.34 1.83 -7.97
C TRP A 219 7.91 1.49 -6.55
N ASN A 220 8.84 1.59 -5.60
CA ASN A 220 8.49 1.94 -4.23
C ASN A 220 8.13 3.43 -4.19
N CYS A 221 7.17 3.83 -3.36
CA CYS A 221 6.81 5.25 -3.24
C CYS A 221 7.65 5.98 -2.20
N TRP A 222 8.12 5.26 -1.17
CA TRP A 222 8.93 5.77 -0.06
C TRP A 222 10.28 5.06 0.01
N GLY A 223 11.30 5.70 0.58
CA GLY A 223 12.67 5.20 0.66
C GLY A 223 13.08 4.82 2.08
N ASN A 224 13.07 5.78 3.00
CA ASN A 224 13.58 5.58 4.35
C ASN A 224 12.88 6.46 5.39
N ILE A 225 13.04 6.09 6.66
CA ILE A 225 12.75 6.92 7.82
C ILE A 225 14.09 7.25 8.48
N ARG A 226 14.42 8.54 8.54
CA ARG A 226 15.73 9.00 9.02
C ARG A 226 15.57 10.13 10.02
N ILE A 227 16.15 9.98 11.20
CA ILE A 227 16.27 11.10 12.13
C ILE A 227 17.43 11.98 11.66
N ALA A 228 17.20 13.27 11.49
CA ALA A 228 18.23 14.22 11.12
C ALA A 228 19.47 14.09 12.03
N PRO A 229 20.70 14.08 11.49
CA PRO A 229 21.92 14.05 12.30
C PRO A 229 22.09 15.32 13.13
N THR A 230 21.38 16.39 12.75
CA THR A 230 21.31 17.66 13.48
C THR A 230 20.23 17.69 14.55
N ALA A 231 19.41 16.65 14.68
CA ALA A 231 18.38 16.58 15.71
C ALA A 231 19.00 16.63 17.11
N THR A 232 18.40 17.43 17.98
CA THR A 232 18.85 17.65 19.35
C THR A 232 18.03 16.83 20.35
N ALA A 233 18.50 16.75 21.60
CA ALA A 233 17.73 16.15 22.67
C ALA A 233 16.40 16.88 22.96
N GLY A 234 16.31 18.18 22.63
CA GLY A 234 15.08 18.95 22.73
C GLY A 234 14.05 18.54 21.68
N ASP A 235 14.51 18.30 20.45
CA ASP A 235 13.67 17.88 19.32
C ASP A 235 13.01 16.50 19.56
N LEU A 236 13.70 15.63 20.28
CA LEU A 236 13.21 14.28 20.64
C LEU A 236 12.67 14.20 22.07
N GLN A 237 12.47 15.33 22.75
CA GLN A 237 12.03 15.33 24.14
C GLN A 237 10.64 14.71 24.27
N GLY A 238 10.52 13.65 25.09
CA GLY A 238 9.25 12.95 25.32
C GLY A 238 8.83 12.00 24.19
N VAL A 239 9.68 11.81 23.17
CA VAL A 239 9.46 10.85 22.10
C VAL A 239 10.08 9.52 22.53
N GLU A 240 9.27 8.63 23.12
CA GLU A 240 9.70 7.27 23.48
C GLU A 240 9.65 6.33 22.27
N SER A 241 8.64 6.51 21.42
CA SER A 241 8.45 5.82 20.15
C SER A 241 7.56 6.67 19.23
N PHE A 242 7.57 6.35 17.94
CA PHE A 242 6.65 6.95 16.97
C PHE A 242 6.29 5.93 15.89
N GLU A 243 5.09 6.06 15.34
CA GLU A 243 4.60 5.20 14.27
C GLU A 243 4.67 5.94 12.94
N VAL A 244 5.19 5.26 11.91
CA VAL A 244 5.00 5.64 10.52
C VAL A 244 4.14 4.57 9.88
N ARG A 245 2.95 4.96 9.46
CA ARG A 245 1.94 4.05 8.94
C ARG A 245 1.92 4.13 7.41
N VAL A 246 1.81 2.97 6.78
CA VAL A 246 1.66 2.85 5.33
C VAL A 246 0.37 2.12 5.08
N GLU A 247 -0.48 2.72 4.26
CA GLU A 247 -1.76 2.16 3.84
C GLU A 247 -1.77 2.03 2.32
N ALA A 248 -2.46 1.03 1.80
CA ALA A 248 -2.67 0.87 0.38
C ALA A 248 -4.15 0.69 0.08
N ASP A 249 -4.64 1.45 -0.90
CA ASP A 249 -5.97 1.33 -1.45
C ASP A 249 -5.88 0.72 -2.84
N ALA A 250 -6.91 -0.05 -3.22
CA ALA A 250 -7.06 -0.56 -4.57
C ALA A 250 -8.49 -0.42 -5.05
N ILE A 251 -8.63 -0.12 -6.34
CA ILE A 251 -9.90 -0.05 -7.04
C ILE A 251 -9.76 -0.70 -8.41
N GLN A 252 -10.79 -1.43 -8.84
CA GLN A 252 -10.79 -2.09 -10.14
C GLN A 252 -10.60 -1.06 -11.25
N ALA A 253 -9.75 -1.36 -12.22
CA ALA A 253 -9.46 -0.45 -13.33
C ALA A 253 -10.60 -0.39 -14.36
N GLU A 254 -11.23 -1.54 -14.65
CA GLU A 254 -12.35 -1.60 -15.59
C GLU A 254 -13.50 -0.68 -15.14
N GLY A 255 -13.95 0.18 -16.05
CA GLY A 255 -15.00 1.17 -15.80
C GLY A 255 -14.49 2.59 -15.58
N PHE A 256 -13.17 2.78 -15.47
CA PHE A 256 -12.54 4.10 -15.34
C PHE A 256 -11.62 4.40 -16.52
N GLU A 257 -11.49 5.68 -16.87
CA GLU A 257 -10.58 6.14 -17.92
C GLU A 257 -9.11 6.08 -17.47
N ASN A 258 -8.85 6.34 -16.18
CA ASN A 258 -7.53 6.39 -15.58
C ASN A 258 -7.62 6.30 -14.05
N ALA A 259 -6.45 6.19 -13.40
CA ALA A 259 -6.34 6.09 -11.94
C ALA A 259 -6.96 7.29 -11.20
N ALA A 260 -6.80 8.51 -11.73
CA ALA A 260 -7.34 9.71 -11.10
C ALA A 260 -8.87 9.70 -11.05
N ALA A 261 -9.53 9.31 -12.14
CA ALA A 261 -10.98 9.13 -12.17
C ALA A 261 -11.45 8.02 -11.20
N ALA A 262 -10.68 6.94 -11.09
CA ALA A 262 -10.97 5.84 -10.18
C ALA A 262 -10.90 6.27 -8.71
N PHE A 263 -9.82 6.93 -8.31
CA PHE A 263 -9.67 7.38 -6.91
C PHE A 263 -10.56 8.56 -6.55
N THR A 264 -10.94 9.41 -7.51
CA THR A 264 -12.01 10.40 -7.31
C THR A 264 -13.32 9.71 -6.92
N ALA A 265 -13.66 8.58 -7.55
CA ALA A 265 -14.85 7.82 -7.19
C ALA A 265 -14.69 7.05 -5.87
N PHE A 266 -13.50 6.51 -5.60
CA PHE A 266 -13.17 5.82 -4.35
C PHE A 266 -13.35 6.74 -3.14
N ASP A 267 -12.83 7.97 -3.20
CA ASP A 267 -12.86 8.91 -2.08
C ASP A 267 -14.25 9.54 -1.84
N ALA A 268 -15.15 9.44 -2.82
CA ALA A 268 -16.53 9.91 -2.70
C ALA A 268 -17.49 8.89 -2.07
N ALA A 269 -17.03 7.64 -1.87
CA ALA A 269 -17.82 6.52 -1.34
C ALA A 269 -17.83 6.49 0.20
#